data_AF-L9VTV9-F1
#
_entry.id   AF-L9VTV9-F1
#
_cell.length_a   1.000
_cell.length_b   1.000
_cell.length_c   1.000
_cell.angle_alpha   90.00
_cell.angle_beta   90.00
_cell.angle_gamma   90.00
#
_symmetry.space_group_name_H-M   'P 1'
#
loop_
_entity.id
_entity.type
_entity.pdbx_description
1 polymer ?
#
loop_
_entity_poly.entity_id
_entity_poly.type
_entity_poly.pdbx_seq_one_letter_code
_entity_poly.pdbx_strand_id
1 'polypeptide(L)'
;MSIPETLGLSSAALGAVFVVAWIVAIGVALYRYDRERITRRELSLAGGGALMWLAWSLLQVVTAFSGGVATIIDLLSLGLFVAGVGLLVHWWRIRDADESERL
;
A
#
# COMPACT_ATOMS: atom_id res chain seq x y z
N MET A 1 -4.60 -3.68 24.63
CA MET A 1 -3.40 -2.83 24.79
C MET A 1 -2.40 -3.27 23.74
N SER A 2 -2.03 -2.37 22.83
CA SER A 2 -1.08 -2.68 21.74
C SER A 2 0.35 -2.31 22.18
N ILE A 3 1.37 -3.07 21.74
CA ILE A 3 2.80 -2.84 22.09
C ILE A 3 3.27 -1.37 21.87
N PRO A 4 2.76 -0.62 20.88
CA PRO A 4 3.08 0.80 20.73
C PRO A 4 2.65 1.70 21.89
N GLU A 5 1.49 1.44 22.48
CA GLU A 5 0.92 2.26 23.55
C GLU A 5 1.76 2.17 24.82
N THR A 6 2.44 1.03 25.04
CA THR A 6 3.37 0.86 26.17
C THR A 6 4.69 1.59 25.96
N LEU A 7 5.00 2.02 24.73
CA LEU A 7 6.18 2.82 24.39
C LEU A 7 5.86 4.32 24.28
N GLY A 8 4.62 4.73 24.56
CA GLY A 8 4.17 6.12 24.45
C GLY A 8 3.98 6.63 23.02
N LEU A 9 3.94 5.73 22.02
CA LEU A 9 3.72 6.09 20.62
C LEU A 9 2.22 5.94 20.28
N SER A 10 1.61 7.02 19.77
CA SER A 10 0.23 6.96 19.31
C SER A 10 0.12 6.21 17.98
N SER A 11 -1.02 5.56 17.76
CA SER A 11 -1.33 4.88 16.48
C SER A 11 -1.20 5.84 15.29
N ALA A 12 -1.59 7.11 15.45
CA ALA A 12 -1.45 8.11 14.42
C ALA A 12 0.02 8.42 14.07
N ALA A 13 0.90 8.50 15.07
CA ALA A 13 2.33 8.74 14.83
C ALA A 13 2.97 7.57 14.07
N LEU A 14 2.65 6.33 14.44
CA LEU A 14 3.09 5.15 13.71
C LEU A 14 2.53 5.11 12.29
N GLY A 15 1.24 5.39 12.13
CA GLY A 15 0.58 5.51 10.83
C GLY A 15 1.32 6.50 9.93
N ALA A 16 1.70 7.67 10.44
CA ALA A 16 2.43 8.68 9.67
C ALA A 16 3.81 8.19 9.20
N VAL A 17 4.57 7.51 10.06
CA VAL A 17 5.86 6.92 9.69
C VAL A 17 5.68 5.86 8.60
N PHE A 18 4.67 5.00 8.74
CA PHE A 18 4.40 3.97 7.72
C PHE A 18 3.90 4.56 6.41
N VAL A 19 3.08 5.62 6.43
CA VAL A 19 2.67 6.34 5.22
C VAL A 19 3.90 6.79 4.42
N VAL A 20 4.86 7.44 5.09
CA VAL A 20 6.11 7.90 4.43
C VAL A 20 6.90 6.70 3.90
N ALA A 21 7.08 5.65 4.69
CA ALA A 21 7.82 4.47 4.29
C ALA A 21 7.21 3.79 3.04
N TRP A 22 5.89 3.66 2.99
CA TRP A 22 5.20 3.02 1.85
C TRP A 22 5.18 3.91 0.61
N ILE A 23 5.07 5.23 0.75
CA ILE A 23 5.26 6.16 -0.38
C ILE A 23 6.66 6.00 -0.98
N VAL A 24 7.69 5.93 -0.14
CA VAL A 24 9.07 5.69 -0.59
C VAL A 24 9.19 4.33 -1.26
N ALA A 25 8.61 3.27 -0.71
CA ALA A 25 8.64 1.93 -1.30
C ALA A 25 7.98 1.90 -2.69
N ILE A 26 6.83 2.56 -2.85
CA ILE A 26 6.16 2.71 -4.16
C ILE A 26 7.07 3.47 -5.14
N GLY A 27 7.64 4.60 -4.71
CA GLY A 27 8.56 5.38 -5.52
C GLY A 27 9.80 4.59 -5.97
N VAL A 28 10.38 3.79 -5.08
CA VAL A 28 11.51 2.91 -5.39
C VAL A 28 11.10 1.80 -6.37
N ALA A 29 9.92 1.20 -6.20
CA ALA A 29 9.41 0.19 -7.12
C ALA A 29 9.21 0.77 -8.53
N LEU A 30 8.61 1.95 -8.64
CA LEU A 30 8.44 2.66 -9.90
C LEU A 30 9.78 3.04 -10.54
N TYR A 31 10.73 3.55 -9.75
CA TYR A 31 12.08 3.86 -10.22
C TYR A 31 12.81 2.62 -10.75
N ARG A 32 12.69 1.48 -10.06
CA ARG A 32 13.29 0.21 -10.51
C ARG A 32 12.61 -0.31 -11.78
N TYR A 33 11.30 -0.10 -11.92
CA TYR A 33 10.55 -0.48 -13.12
C TYR A 33 10.96 0.35 -14.33
N ASP A 34 11.10 1.67 -14.16
CA ASP A 34 11.59 2.59 -15.22
C ASP A 34 13.01 2.24 -15.68
N ARG A 35 13.84 1.73 -14.76
CA ARG A 35 15.19 1.23 -15.05
C ARG A 35 15.24 -0.21 -15.59
N GLU A 36 14.09 -0.80 -15.93
CA GLU A 36 13.95 -2.18 -16.41
C GLU A 36 14.53 -3.24 -15.46
N ARG A 37 14.66 -2.90 -14.17
CA ARG A 37 15.24 -3.80 -13.14
C ARG A 37 14.23 -4.74 -12.51
N ILE A 38 12.95 -4.49 -12.71
CA ILE A 38 11.85 -5.36 -12.27
C ILE A 38 10.82 -5.45 -13.38
N THR A 39 10.17 -6.61 -13.46
CA THR A 39 9.12 -6.89 -14.43
C THR A 39 7.79 -6.22 -14.04
N ARG A 40 6.86 -6.12 -15.00
CA ARG A 40 5.47 -5.67 -14.72
C ARG A 40 4.82 -6.50 -13.62
N ARG A 41 5.07 -7.80 -13.61
CA ARG A 41 4.57 -8.73 -12.59
C ARG A 41 5.08 -8.35 -11.20
N GLU A 42 6.38 -8.15 -11.04
CA GLU A 42 6.97 -7.73 -9.76
C GLU A 42 6.46 -6.36 -9.31
N LEU A 43 6.29 -5.42 -10.25
CA LEU A 43 5.71 -4.12 -9.96
C LEU A 43 4.26 -4.23 -9.47
N SER A 44 3.42 -5.05 -10.12
CA SER A 44 2.03 -5.23 -9.69
C SER A 44 1.92 -5.88 -8.32
N LEU A 45 2.77 -6.85 -8.00
CA LEU A 45 2.82 -7.47 -6.68
C LEU A 45 3.29 -6.48 -5.60
N ALA A 46 4.43 -5.83 -5.82
CA ALA A 46 5.01 -4.89 -4.87
C ALA A 46 4.13 -3.64 -4.69
N GLY A 47 3.62 -3.09 -5.80
CA GLY A 47 2.72 -1.96 -5.81
C GLY A 47 1.38 -2.27 -5.16
N GLY A 48 0.79 -3.44 -5.45
CA GLY A 48 -0.46 -3.88 -4.83
C GLY A 48 -0.33 -4.00 -3.31
N GLY A 49 0.71 -4.69 -2.84
CA GLY A 49 0.99 -4.82 -1.40
C GLY A 49 1.26 -3.46 -0.74
N ALA A 50 2.09 -2.62 -1.37
CA ALA A 50 2.41 -1.31 -0.83
C ALA A 50 1.19 -0.38 -0.72
N LEU A 51 0.29 -0.41 -1.70
CA LEU A 51 -0.96 0.36 -1.66
C LEU A 51 -1.89 -0.11 -0.53
N MET A 52 -1.99 -1.42 -0.29
CA MET A 52 -2.79 -1.95 0.81
C MET A 52 -2.23 -1.53 2.17
N TRP A 53 -0.92 -1.60 2.34
CA TRP A 53 -0.28 -1.14 3.57
C TRP A 53 -0.36 0.38 3.75
N LEU A 54 -0.27 1.15 2.66
CA LEU A 54 -0.47 2.59 2.68
C LEU A 54 -1.90 2.95 3.12
N ALA A 55 -2.91 2.26 2.58
CA ALA A 55 -4.30 2.41 2.98
C ALA A 55 -4.50 2.13 4.49
N TRP A 56 -3.93 1.03 4.98
CA TRP A 56 -3.97 0.72 6.43
C TRP A 56 -3.27 1.79 7.28
N SER A 57 -2.15 2.31 6.81
CA SER A 57 -1.40 3.34 7.52
C SER A 57 -2.19 4.65 7.62
N LEU A 58 -2.91 5.02 6.55
CA LEU A 58 -3.81 6.19 6.55
C LEU A 58 -4.98 6.02 7.52
N LEU A 59 -5.55 4.82 7.65
CA LEU A 59 -6.59 4.53 8.66
C LEU A 59 -6.07 4.67 10.10
N GLN A 60 -4.78 4.49 10.34
CA GLN A 60 -4.20 4.81 11.65
C GLN A 60 -4.04 6.32 11.85
N VAL A 61 -3.61 7.04 10.80
CA VAL A 61 -3.46 8.50 10.80
C VAL A 61 -4.81 9.19 11.02
N VAL A 62 -5.91 8.68 10.46
CA VAL A 62 -7.24 9.30 10.56
C VAL A 62 -7.69 9.51 12.00
N THR A 63 -7.20 8.69 12.94
CA THR A 63 -7.53 8.80 14.38
C THR A 63 -7.08 10.12 15.02
N ALA A 64 -6.15 10.85 14.40
CA ALA A 64 -5.73 12.18 14.84
C ALA A 64 -6.57 13.32 14.25
N PHE A 65 -7.52 13.03 13.36
CA PHE A 65 -8.33 14.02 12.65
C PHE A 65 -9.82 13.81 12.92
N SER A 66 -10.61 14.86 12.68
CA SER A 66 -12.06 14.83 12.79
C SER A 66 -12.72 15.67 11.70
N GLY A 67 -14.04 15.50 11.54
CA GLY A 67 -14.82 16.23 10.54
C GLY A 67 -14.42 15.90 9.09
N GLY A 68 -14.49 16.88 8.19
CA GLY A 68 -14.29 16.67 6.76
C GLY A 68 -12.90 16.10 6.39
N VAL A 69 -11.86 16.41 7.17
CA VAL A 69 -10.50 15.88 6.93
C VAL A 69 -10.47 14.37 7.13
N ALA A 70 -11.12 13.86 8.18
CA ALA A 70 -11.20 12.42 8.43
C ALA A 70 -11.91 11.70 7.26
N THR A 71 -13.02 12.26 6.78
CA THR A 71 -13.76 11.69 5.63
C THR A 71 -12.92 11.62 4.36
N ILE A 72 -12.09 12.64 4.08
CA ILE A 72 -11.20 12.63 2.91
C ILE A 72 -10.16 11.50 3.04
N ILE A 73 -9.57 11.35 4.23
CA ILE A 73 -8.57 10.30 4.49
C ILE A 73 -9.20 8.91 4.37
N ASP A 74 -10.43 8.72 4.86
CA ASP A 74 -11.16 7.45 4.74
C ASP A 74 -11.42 7.08 3.28
N LEU A 75 -11.93 8.03 2.49
CA LEU A 75 -12.18 7.83 1.06
C LEU A 75 -10.89 7.54 0.28
N LEU A 76 -9.80 8.25 0.60
CA LEU A 76 -8.49 8.00 0.01
C LEU A 76 -7.99 6.59 0.36
N SER A 77 -8.12 6.19 1.63
CA SER A 77 -7.73 4.86 2.11
C SER A 77 -8.50 3.76 1.37
N LEU A 78 -9.81 3.94 1.22
CA LEU A 78 -10.66 3.02 0.46
C LEU A 78 -10.22 2.93 -1.01
N GLY A 79 -9.96 4.07 -1.65
CA GLY A 79 -9.48 4.12 -3.04
C GLY A 79 -8.15 3.39 -3.24
N LEU A 80 -7.18 3.63 -2.34
CA LEU A 80 -5.88 2.96 -2.36
C LEU A 80 -6.01 1.45 -2.12
N PHE A 81 -6.90 1.04 -1.21
CA PHE A 81 -7.16 -0.37 -0.96
C PHE A 81 -7.72 -1.07 -2.21
N VAL A 82 -8.73 -0.47 -2.85
CA VAL A 82 -9.33 -1.00 -4.09
C VAL A 82 -8.29 -1.06 -5.22
N ALA A 83 -7.47 -0.02 -5.38
CA ALA A 83 -6.39 -0.01 -6.36
C ALA A 83 -5.34 -1.11 -6.08
N GLY A 84 -4.98 -1.31 -4.80
CA GLY A 84 -4.05 -2.36 -4.38
C GLY A 84 -4.59 -3.75 -4.70
N VAL A 85 -5.86 -4.03 -4.38
CA VAL A 85 -6.54 -5.27 -4.76
C VAL A 85 -6.54 -5.45 -6.27
N GLY A 86 -6.85 -4.40 -7.04
CA GLY A 86 -6.83 -4.45 -8.50
C GLY A 86 -5.47 -4.84 -9.07
N LEU A 87 -4.37 -4.29 -8.52
CA LEU A 87 -3.01 -4.67 -8.92
C LEU A 87 -2.67 -6.13 -8.57
N LEU A 88 -3.10 -6.63 -7.41
CA LEU A 88 -2.89 -8.03 -7.03
C LEU A 88 -3.70 -8.98 -7.91
N VAL A 89 -4.94 -8.63 -8.25
CA VAL A 89 -5.75 -9.39 -9.22
C VAL A 89 -5.07 -9.39 -10.59
N HIS A 90 -4.55 -8.24 -11.04
CA HIS A 90 -3.81 -8.15 -12.30
C HIS A 90 -2.55 -9.02 -12.28
N TRP A 91 -1.80 -9.00 -11.18
CA TRP A 91 -0.64 -9.88 -10.97
C TRP A 91 -1.01 -11.36 -11.07
N TRP A 92 -2.12 -11.76 -10.43
CA TRP A 92 -2.58 -13.14 -10.45
C TRP A 92 -2.93 -13.59 -11.87
N ARG A 93 -3.62 -12.73 -12.65
CA ARG A 93 -3.95 -13.02 -14.06
C ARG A 93 -2.72 -13.15 -14.96
N ILE A 94 -1.68 -12.35 -14.75
CA ILE A 94 -0.42 -12.48 -15.51
C ILE A 94 0.27 -13.79 -15.17
N ARG A 95 0.31 -14.14 -13.87
CA ARG A 95 0.92 -15.39 -13.41
C ARG A 95 0.28 -16.61 -14.08
N ASP A 96 -1.05 -16.66 -14.15
CA ASP A 96 -1.77 -17.82 -14.70
C ASP A 96 -1.56 -17.99 -16.22
N ALA A 97 -1.40 -16.87 -16.94
CA ALA A 97 -1.06 -16.89 -18.37
C ALA A 97 0.33 -17.51 -18.62
N ASP A 98 1.34 -17.09 -17.84
CA ASP A 98 2.71 -17.64 -17.92
C ASP A 98 2.75 -19.13 -17.57
N GLU A 99 1.87 -19.59 -16.67
CA GLU A 99 1.80 -20.98 -16.21
C GLU A 99 1.10 -21.89 -17.25
N SER A 100 0.12 -21.35 -17.98
CA SER A 100 -0.62 -22.06 -19.02
C SER A 100 0.20 -22.30 -20.30
N GLU A 101 1.16 -21.43 -20.64
CA GLU A 101 2.05 -21.61 -21.81
C GLU A 101 3.16 -22.66 -21.59
N ARG A 102 3.37 -23.12 -20.36
CA ARG A 102 4.44 -24.07 -20.00
C ARG A 102 3.98 -25.53 -19.92
N LEU A 103 2.69 -25.79 -20.08
CA LEU A 103 2.07 -27.12 -20.08
C LEU A 103 1.71 -27.56 -21.50
#